data_AF-A0A833G6B7-F1
#
_entry.id   AF-A0A833G6B7-F1
#
_cell.length_a   1.000
_cell.length_b   1.000
_cell.length_c   1.000
_cell.angle_alpha   90.00
_cell.angle_beta   90.00
_cell.angle_gamma   90.00
#
_symmetry.space_group_name_H-M   'P 1'
#
loop_
_entity.id
_entity.type
_entity.pdbx_description
1 polymer ?
#
loop_
_entity_poly.entity_id
_entity_poly.type
_entity_poly.pdbx_seq_one_letter_code
_entity_poly.pdbx_strand_id
1 'polypeptide(L)'
;MARVLPVLFACASLSAAAAAQPADDLGRWHAGPYSYSDELGGFAIVGISGSGRTADDPVVLVQEFHSASPVTLVIRAERPTRPRNFVGDFADGCIHMRIVTLNNSGLPWVGFEFELQERLGEPSTFGDGLSFDQRNTESDSIFCDRFSEYSRDFEPYDRLLFRNGHTDPLQT
;
A
#
# COMPACT_ATOMS: atom_id res chain seq x y z
N MET A 1 -40.56 -4.05 -46.42
CA MET A 1 -39.66 -3.10 -45.72
C MET A 1 -39.42 -3.64 -44.32
N ALA A 2 -38.30 -4.33 -44.09
CA ALA A 2 -37.95 -4.88 -42.79
C ALA A 2 -36.95 -3.93 -42.09
N ARG A 3 -37.33 -3.42 -40.91
CA ARG A 3 -36.46 -2.60 -40.05
C ARG A 3 -35.51 -3.52 -39.30
N VAL A 4 -34.21 -3.37 -39.53
CA VAL A 4 -33.15 -4.04 -38.77
C VAL A 4 -32.82 -3.15 -37.56
N LEU A 5 -32.94 -3.71 -36.36
CA LEU A 5 -32.56 -3.08 -35.09
C LEU A 5 -31.04 -3.24 -34.89
N PRO A 6 -30.27 -2.21 -34.50
CA PRO A 6 -28.85 -2.40 -34.19
C PRO A 6 -28.71 -2.95 -32.77
N VAL A 7 -28.14 -4.15 -32.66
CA VAL A 7 -27.66 -4.69 -31.38
C VAL A 7 -26.33 -4.01 -31.07
N LEU A 8 -26.33 -3.13 -30.07
CA LEU A 8 -25.11 -2.59 -29.48
C LEU A 8 -24.44 -3.70 -28.66
N PHE A 9 -23.34 -4.24 -29.18
CA PHE A 9 -22.42 -5.06 -28.38
C PHE A 9 -21.58 -4.12 -27.50
N ALA A 10 -21.93 -4.03 -26.22
CA ALA A 10 -21.04 -3.49 -25.21
C ALA A 10 -19.97 -4.55 -24.88
N CYS A 11 -18.78 -4.40 -25.46
CA CYS A 11 -17.60 -5.15 -25.02
C CYS A 11 -17.19 -4.64 -23.64
N ALA A 12 -17.55 -5.39 -22.59
CA ALA A 12 -16.95 -5.23 -21.28
C ALA A 12 -15.47 -5.62 -21.37
N SER A 13 -14.58 -4.63 -21.29
CA SER A 13 -13.16 -4.84 -21.14
C SER A 13 -12.89 -5.37 -19.73
N LEU A 14 -12.71 -6.68 -19.58
CA LEU A 14 -12.08 -7.25 -18.40
C LEU A 14 -10.60 -6.86 -18.44
N SER A 15 -10.22 -5.86 -17.63
CA SER A 15 -8.81 -5.67 -17.28
C SER A 15 -8.35 -6.93 -16.54
N ALA A 16 -7.46 -7.69 -17.16
CA ALA A 16 -6.82 -8.82 -16.53
C ALA A 16 -5.96 -8.29 -15.37
N ALA A 17 -6.48 -8.35 -14.15
CA ALA A 17 -5.64 -8.25 -12.96
C ALA A 17 -4.63 -9.39 -13.05
N ALA A 18 -3.34 -9.06 -13.15
CA ALA A 18 -2.29 -10.05 -13.04
C ALA A 18 -2.52 -10.85 -11.74
N ALA A 19 -2.54 -12.18 -11.83
CA ALA A 19 -2.75 -13.03 -10.67
C ALA A 19 -1.72 -12.67 -9.60
N ALA A 20 -2.18 -12.47 -8.35
CA ALA A 20 -1.31 -12.23 -7.21
C ALA A 20 -0.24 -13.32 -7.16
N GLN A 21 1.03 -12.93 -7.11
CA GLN A 21 2.12 -13.90 -7.00
C GLN A 21 2.19 -14.40 -5.56
N PRO A 22 2.34 -15.71 -5.33
CA PRO A 22 2.55 -16.23 -3.98
C PRO A 22 3.89 -15.72 -3.43
N ALA A 23 4.02 -15.75 -2.11
CA ALA A 23 5.29 -15.49 -1.45
C ALA A 23 6.39 -16.49 -1.90
N ASP A 24 7.65 -16.05 -1.85
CA ASP A 24 8.82 -16.92 -2.04
C ASP A 24 9.01 -17.92 -0.89
N ASP A 25 10.01 -18.81 -1.01
CA ASP A 25 10.32 -19.82 0.02
C ASP A 25 10.74 -19.23 1.38
N LEU A 26 11.01 -17.92 1.44
CA LEU A 26 11.34 -17.17 2.65
C LEU A 26 10.15 -16.34 3.18
N GLY A 27 8.96 -16.48 2.60
CA GLY A 27 7.77 -15.75 3.01
C GLY A 27 7.75 -14.28 2.55
N ARG A 28 8.49 -13.93 1.49
CA ARG A 28 8.52 -12.58 0.94
C ARG A 28 7.64 -12.46 -0.30
N TRP A 29 6.92 -11.36 -0.37
CA TRP A 29 6.09 -10.96 -1.48
C TRP A 29 6.87 -9.94 -2.33
N HIS A 30 6.74 -10.01 -3.64
CA HIS A 30 7.55 -9.19 -4.55
C HIS A 30 6.66 -8.28 -5.40
N ALA A 31 7.01 -6.99 -5.45
CA ALA A 31 6.36 -6.01 -6.31
C ALA A 31 7.35 -4.92 -6.72
N GLY A 32 7.51 -4.74 -8.03
CA GLY A 32 8.53 -3.83 -8.57
C GLY A 32 9.95 -4.18 -8.07
N PRO A 33 10.76 -3.17 -7.70
CA PRO A 33 12.14 -3.38 -7.26
C PRO A 33 12.29 -3.72 -5.76
N TYR A 34 11.19 -4.05 -5.08
CA TYR A 34 11.13 -4.28 -3.63
C TYR A 34 10.50 -5.62 -3.26
N SER A 35 10.83 -6.12 -2.07
CA SER A 35 10.08 -7.15 -1.37
C SER A 35 9.40 -6.63 -0.11
N TYR A 36 8.35 -7.35 0.28
CA TYR A 36 7.41 -7.06 1.34
C TYR A 36 7.23 -8.31 2.19
N SER A 37 7.23 -8.18 3.51
CA SER A 37 7.06 -9.33 4.41
C SER A 37 6.34 -8.97 5.69
N ASP A 38 5.54 -9.92 6.15
CA ASP A 38 4.88 -10.00 7.45
C ASP A 38 5.71 -10.83 8.46
N GLU A 39 7.03 -10.97 8.25
CA GLU A 39 7.95 -11.78 9.06
C GLU A 39 7.95 -11.46 10.57
N LEU A 40 7.48 -10.26 10.97
CA LEU A 40 7.35 -9.86 12.37
C LEU A 40 5.99 -10.21 13.00
N GLY A 41 5.06 -10.75 12.21
CA GLY A 41 3.78 -11.28 12.64
C GLY A 41 2.70 -10.25 12.98
N GLY A 42 1.57 -10.75 13.47
CA GLY A 42 0.38 -9.96 13.85
C GLY A 42 -0.60 -9.70 12.72
N PHE A 43 -0.16 -9.85 11.47
CA PHE A 43 -0.98 -9.80 10.26
C PHE A 43 -0.47 -10.80 9.23
N ALA A 44 -1.26 -11.05 8.19
CA ALA A 44 -0.88 -11.85 7.04
C ALA A 44 -0.97 -11.03 5.75
N ILE A 45 0.07 -11.06 4.92
CA ILE A 45 -0.06 -10.63 3.52
C ILE A 45 -0.75 -11.77 2.76
N VAL A 46 -1.81 -11.44 2.01
CA VAL A 46 -2.61 -12.43 1.25
C VAL A 46 -2.59 -12.18 -0.25
N GLY A 47 -2.01 -11.06 -0.70
CA GLY A 47 -1.82 -10.77 -2.11
C GLY A 47 -0.98 -9.51 -2.33
N ILE A 48 -0.21 -9.50 -3.41
CA ILE A 48 0.49 -8.31 -3.88
C ILE A 48 0.42 -8.21 -5.41
N SER A 49 0.38 -6.99 -5.94
CA SER A 49 0.45 -6.72 -7.37
C SER A 49 0.94 -5.30 -7.65
N GLY A 50 1.17 -4.99 -8.93
CA GLY A 50 1.65 -3.68 -9.39
C GLY A 50 3.15 -3.48 -9.17
N SER A 51 3.71 -2.41 -9.75
CA SER A 51 5.14 -2.11 -9.63
C SER A 51 5.48 -1.02 -8.62
N GLY A 52 4.51 -0.17 -8.27
CA GLY A 52 4.70 0.99 -7.39
C GLY A 52 5.36 2.20 -8.04
N ARG A 53 5.65 2.15 -9.35
CA ARG A 53 6.42 3.20 -10.03
C ARG A 53 5.63 4.47 -10.27
N THR A 54 4.31 4.38 -10.40
CA THR A 54 3.43 5.52 -10.68
C THR A 54 2.15 5.40 -9.87
N ALA A 55 1.39 6.50 -9.80
CA ALA A 55 0.07 6.49 -9.16
C ALA A 55 -0.93 5.56 -9.87
N ASP A 56 -0.79 5.35 -11.18
CA ASP A 56 -1.64 4.46 -11.99
C ASP A 56 -1.21 2.98 -11.91
N ASP A 57 0.01 2.71 -11.46
CA ASP A 57 0.56 1.37 -11.21
C ASP A 57 1.16 1.30 -9.78
N PRO A 58 0.34 1.46 -8.73
CA PRO A 58 0.80 1.37 -7.36
C PRO A 58 1.07 -0.08 -6.97
N VAL A 59 1.90 -0.31 -5.95
CA VAL A 59 1.91 -1.59 -5.26
C VAL A 59 0.59 -1.73 -4.51
N VAL A 60 -0.23 -2.68 -4.94
CA VAL A 60 -1.46 -3.05 -4.24
C VAL A 60 -1.12 -4.18 -3.28
N LEU A 61 -1.04 -3.87 -1.99
CA LEU A 61 -0.79 -4.83 -0.91
C LEU A 61 -2.12 -5.19 -0.25
N VAL A 62 -2.50 -6.47 -0.33
CA VAL A 62 -3.69 -7.00 0.33
C VAL A 62 -3.25 -7.77 1.57
N GLN A 63 -3.82 -7.41 2.72
CA GLN A 63 -3.41 -7.91 4.01
C GLN A 63 -4.60 -8.16 4.94
N GLU A 64 -4.41 -9.02 5.92
CA GLU A 64 -5.41 -9.40 6.92
C GLU A 64 -4.85 -9.23 8.32
N PHE A 65 -5.54 -8.45 9.16
CA PHE A 65 -5.12 -8.20 10.53
C PHE A 65 -5.97 -9.04 11.48
N HIS A 66 -5.31 -9.82 12.33
CA HIS A 66 -5.97 -10.69 13.31
C HIS A 66 -6.11 -10.06 14.70
N SER A 67 -5.61 -8.84 14.88
CA SER A 67 -5.72 -8.06 16.13
C SER A 67 -5.75 -6.56 15.83
N ALA A 68 -6.15 -5.75 16.82
CA ALA A 68 -6.10 -4.29 16.75
C ALA A 68 -4.77 -3.72 17.30
N SER A 69 -3.78 -4.58 17.57
CA SER A 69 -2.44 -4.17 18.01
C SER A 69 -1.60 -3.70 16.82
N PRO A 70 -0.63 -2.80 17.03
CA PRO A 70 0.32 -2.42 15.99
C PRO A 70 1.09 -3.62 15.44
N VAL A 71 1.36 -3.60 14.14
CA VAL A 71 2.15 -4.61 13.41
C VAL A 71 3.17 -3.93 12.50
N THR A 72 4.12 -4.68 11.97
CA THR A 72 5.18 -4.14 11.12
C THR A 72 5.25 -4.85 9.78
N LEU A 73 5.03 -4.10 8.71
CA LEU A 73 5.36 -4.50 7.34
C LEU A 73 6.84 -4.21 7.09
N VAL A 74 7.60 -5.22 6.67
CA VAL A 74 9.01 -5.07 6.32
C VAL A 74 9.16 -4.90 4.82
N ILE A 75 9.78 -3.80 4.39
CA ILE A 75 10.05 -3.49 2.97
C ILE A 75 11.56 -3.47 2.73
N ARG A 76 12.03 -4.15 1.68
CA ARG A 76 13.46 -4.22 1.32
C ARG A 76 13.66 -3.94 -0.16
N ALA A 77 14.69 -3.15 -0.49
CA ALA A 77 15.12 -3.02 -1.88
C ALA A 77 15.80 -4.33 -2.33
N GLU A 78 15.35 -4.89 -3.44
CA GLU A 78 15.92 -6.12 -4.04
C GLU A 78 16.69 -5.86 -5.33
N ARG A 79 16.56 -4.64 -5.85
CA ARG A 79 17.29 -4.16 -7.02
C ARG A 79 18.31 -3.08 -6.63
N PRO A 80 19.34 -2.84 -7.45
CA PRO A 80 20.27 -1.75 -7.21
C PRO A 80 19.55 -0.42 -7.08
N THR A 81 20.02 0.43 -6.16
CA THR A 81 19.47 1.76 -5.98
C THR A 81 19.91 2.69 -7.11
N ARG A 82 18.96 3.41 -7.72
CA ARG A 82 19.24 4.48 -8.70
C ARG A 82 18.27 5.63 -8.50
N PRO A 83 18.68 6.88 -8.76
CA PRO A 83 17.73 7.99 -8.75
C PRO A 83 16.59 7.77 -9.76
N ARG A 84 15.41 8.34 -9.48
CA ARG A 84 14.17 8.17 -10.26
C ARG A 84 14.29 8.47 -11.77
N ASN A 85 15.27 9.27 -12.18
CA ASN A 85 15.46 9.61 -13.60
C ASN A 85 16.08 8.47 -14.44
N PHE A 86 16.46 7.35 -13.82
CA PHE A 86 16.95 6.17 -14.54
C PHE A 86 15.79 5.28 -14.96
N VAL A 87 15.79 4.88 -16.24
CA VAL A 87 14.86 3.89 -16.78
C VAL A 87 15.38 2.49 -16.47
N GLY A 88 14.54 1.64 -15.89
CA GLY A 88 14.88 0.25 -15.61
C GLY A 88 14.21 -0.27 -14.34
N ASP A 89 14.65 -1.43 -13.87
CA ASP A 89 14.19 -2.04 -12.63
C ASP A 89 15.17 -1.77 -11.50
N PHE A 90 14.99 -0.60 -10.87
CA PHE A 90 15.84 -0.07 -9.80
C PHE A 90 14.99 0.41 -8.64
N ALA A 91 15.50 0.26 -7.42
CA ALA A 91 14.89 0.88 -6.25
C ALA A 91 15.26 2.37 -6.25
N ASP A 92 14.28 3.27 -6.36
CA ASP A 92 14.52 4.72 -6.43
C ASP A 92 14.20 5.48 -5.15
N GLY A 93 13.75 4.75 -4.12
CA GLY A 93 13.38 5.30 -2.83
C GLY A 93 11.93 5.79 -2.78
N CYS A 94 11.13 5.57 -3.81
CA CYS A 94 9.74 5.98 -3.84
C CYS A 94 8.82 4.85 -4.26
N ILE A 95 7.73 4.69 -3.54
CA ILE A 95 6.76 3.62 -3.78
C ILE A 95 5.37 4.24 -3.71
N HIS A 96 4.63 4.22 -4.82
CA HIS A 96 3.19 4.44 -4.79
C HIS A 96 2.54 3.17 -4.24
N MET A 97 1.76 3.29 -3.15
CA MET A 97 1.16 2.13 -2.50
C MET A 97 -0.35 2.30 -2.37
N ARG A 98 -1.08 1.19 -2.52
CA ARG A 98 -2.47 1.01 -2.11
C ARG A 98 -2.50 -0.15 -1.13
N ILE A 99 -2.91 0.12 0.10
CA ILE A 99 -2.98 -0.90 1.16
C ILE A 99 -4.45 -1.25 1.37
N VAL A 100 -4.80 -2.52 1.16
CA VAL A 100 -6.14 -3.07 1.36
C VAL A 100 -6.08 -3.99 2.57
N THR A 101 -6.69 -3.57 3.68
CA THR A 101 -6.57 -4.28 4.95
C THR A 101 -7.91 -4.86 5.38
N LEU A 102 -8.02 -6.18 5.45
CA LEU A 102 -9.16 -6.84 6.06
C LEU A 102 -9.05 -6.75 7.59
N ASN A 103 -10.06 -6.14 8.23
CA ASN A 103 -10.20 -6.14 9.68
C ASN A 103 -10.73 -7.50 10.16
N ASN A 104 -9.86 -8.47 10.41
CA ASN A 104 -10.22 -9.73 11.07
C ASN A 104 -9.85 -9.73 12.57
N SER A 105 -9.82 -8.54 13.20
CA SER A 105 -9.43 -8.41 14.61
C SER A 105 -10.54 -8.71 15.60
N GLY A 106 -11.80 -8.81 15.13
CA GLY A 106 -12.99 -8.93 15.97
C GLY A 106 -13.40 -7.63 16.68
N LEU A 107 -12.69 -6.52 16.47
CA LEU A 107 -13.01 -5.19 17.01
C LEU A 107 -13.16 -4.17 15.87
N PRO A 108 -14.09 -3.22 15.98
CA PRO A 108 -14.16 -2.12 15.02
C PRO A 108 -12.94 -1.21 15.17
N TRP A 109 -12.43 -0.70 14.05
CA TRP A 109 -11.38 0.32 14.03
C TRP A 109 -12.01 1.70 13.86
N VAL A 110 -11.51 2.69 14.59
CA VAL A 110 -11.94 4.11 14.52
C VAL A 110 -10.84 5.04 14.02
N GLY A 111 -9.69 4.46 13.68
CA GLY A 111 -8.57 5.13 13.04
C GLY A 111 -7.56 4.11 12.54
N PHE A 112 -6.65 4.54 11.68
CA PHE A 112 -5.57 3.72 11.14
C PHE A 112 -4.29 4.55 11.06
N GLU A 113 -3.21 4.07 11.66
CA GLU A 113 -1.94 4.80 11.75
C GLU A 113 -0.83 4.04 11.04
N PHE A 114 0.03 4.79 10.36
CA PHE A 114 1.31 4.33 9.86
C PHE A 114 2.43 5.15 10.48
N GLU A 115 3.56 4.48 10.74
CA GLU A 115 4.83 5.09 11.12
C GLU A 115 5.91 4.51 10.22
N LEU A 116 6.80 5.34 9.70
CA LEU A 116 7.99 4.88 8.99
C LEU A 116 9.15 4.71 9.98
N GLN A 117 9.96 3.67 9.78
CA GLN A 117 11.14 3.41 10.60
C GLN A 117 12.24 2.79 9.71
N GLU A 118 13.43 3.39 9.68
CA GLU A 118 14.61 2.75 9.07
C GLU A 118 15.05 1.55 9.93
N ARG A 119 14.96 1.73 11.26
CA ARG A 119 15.32 0.73 12.27
C ARG A 119 14.14 0.53 13.21
N LEU A 120 13.74 -0.72 13.38
CA LEU A 120 12.59 -1.08 14.20
C LEU A 120 12.72 -0.52 15.63
N GLY A 121 11.71 0.25 16.05
CA GLY A 121 11.63 0.87 17.37
C GLY A 121 12.37 2.19 17.51
N GLU A 122 13.10 2.64 16.48
CA GLU A 122 13.71 3.97 16.44
C GLU A 122 12.81 4.94 15.64
N PRO A 123 12.44 6.10 16.21
CA PRO A 123 11.63 7.09 15.49
C PRO A 123 12.30 7.54 14.20
N SER A 124 11.53 7.66 13.12
CA SER A 124 12.05 8.26 11.89
C SER A 124 12.28 9.76 12.09
N THR A 125 13.46 10.22 11.69
CA THR A 125 13.87 11.62 11.80
C THR A 125 14.30 12.10 10.44
N PHE A 126 14.25 13.41 10.21
CA PHE A 126 14.65 14.04 8.94
C PHE A 126 15.95 13.50 8.30
N GLY A 127 16.91 13.02 9.10
CA GLY A 127 18.19 12.50 8.61
C GLY A 127 18.14 11.11 7.95
N ASP A 128 17.09 10.32 8.15
CA ASP A 128 16.97 8.98 7.55
C ASP A 128 16.38 9.00 6.11
N GLY A 129 15.76 10.12 5.74
CA GLY A 129 15.20 10.34 4.40
C GLY A 129 13.88 9.62 4.11
N LEU A 130 13.24 9.03 5.11
CA LEU A 130 11.88 8.48 5.00
C LEU A 130 10.86 9.62 5.07
N SER A 131 9.71 9.44 4.41
CA SER A 131 8.58 10.37 4.51
C SER A 131 7.33 9.85 3.79
N PHE A 132 6.16 10.32 4.23
CA PHE A 132 4.90 10.22 3.48
C PHE A 132 4.68 11.46 2.60
N ASP A 133 5.32 11.47 1.42
CA ASP A 133 5.15 12.51 0.40
C ASP A 133 5.43 13.95 0.93
N GLN A 134 6.44 14.12 1.79
CA GLN A 134 6.72 15.38 2.52
C GLN A 134 6.99 16.58 1.59
N ARG A 135 7.48 16.35 0.37
CA ARG A 135 7.72 17.43 -0.61
C ARG A 135 6.45 17.99 -1.22
N ASN A 136 5.31 17.28 -1.12
CA ASN A 136 4.07 17.68 -1.75
C ASN A 136 2.99 17.96 -0.70
N THR A 137 2.78 19.23 -0.40
CA THR A 137 1.84 19.65 0.65
C THR A 137 0.38 19.56 0.21
N GLU A 138 0.10 19.61 -1.10
CA GLU A 138 -1.25 19.74 -1.70
C GLU A 138 -1.65 18.49 -2.52
N SER A 139 -1.11 17.31 -2.20
CA SER A 139 -1.27 16.15 -3.06
C SER A 139 -2.53 15.33 -2.76
N ASP A 140 -3.23 14.93 -3.83
CA ASP A 140 -4.29 13.92 -3.79
C ASP A 140 -3.72 12.48 -3.67
N SER A 141 -2.44 12.33 -3.28
CA SER A 141 -1.76 11.03 -3.25
C SER A 141 -2.05 10.24 -1.97
N ILE A 142 -2.57 10.91 -0.94
CA ILE A 142 -2.90 10.33 0.37
C ILE A 142 -4.40 10.46 0.60
N PHE A 143 -5.09 9.32 0.66
CA PHE A 143 -6.51 9.25 0.98
C PHE A 143 -6.86 7.86 1.52
N CYS A 144 -8.03 7.75 2.15
CA CYS A 144 -8.63 6.51 2.59
C CYS A 144 -10.12 6.53 2.25
N ASP A 145 -10.69 5.38 1.91
CA ASP A 145 -12.11 5.21 1.62
C ASP A 145 -12.98 5.11 2.89
N ARG A 146 -12.41 4.64 4.01
CA ARG A 146 -13.09 4.47 5.29
C ARG A 146 -12.97 5.66 6.24
N PHE A 147 -11.89 6.41 6.13
CA PHE A 147 -11.55 7.51 7.03
C PHE A 147 -11.42 8.80 6.24
N SER A 148 -12.28 9.77 6.55
CA SER A 148 -12.42 11.00 5.76
C SER A 148 -11.37 12.08 6.06
N GLU A 149 -10.62 11.93 7.16
CA GLU A 149 -9.59 12.86 7.58
C GLU A 149 -8.24 12.15 7.74
N TYR A 150 -7.15 12.85 7.44
CA TYR A 150 -5.80 12.40 7.78
C TYR A 150 -4.95 13.54 8.34
N SER A 151 -3.94 13.20 9.15
CA SER A 151 -2.86 14.11 9.54
C SER A 151 -1.51 13.49 9.23
N ARG A 152 -0.56 14.34 8.85
CA ARG A 152 0.86 14.00 8.71
C ARG A 152 1.64 14.66 9.83
N ASP A 153 2.33 13.86 10.62
CA ASP A 153 3.24 14.34 11.65
C ASP A 153 4.66 13.93 11.24
N PHE A 154 5.41 14.86 10.65
CA PHE A 154 6.72 14.58 10.04
C PHE A 154 7.76 14.21 11.11
N GLU A 155 8.28 15.16 11.89
CA GLU A 155 9.30 14.84 12.88
C GLU A 155 8.85 15.13 14.32
N PRO A 156 9.17 14.23 15.28
CA PRO A 156 9.71 12.88 15.09
C PRO A 156 8.62 11.92 14.56
N TYR A 157 9.01 10.78 13.96
CA TYR A 157 8.22 9.57 13.62
C TYR A 157 7.80 9.35 12.15
N ASP A 158 7.62 10.38 11.33
CA ASP A 158 7.04 10.30 9.99
C ASP A 158 5.74 9.49 9.98
N ARG A 159 4.73 10.03 10.66
CA ARG A 159 3.44 9.39 10.87
C ARG A 159 2.38 9.87 9.91
N LEU A 160 1.49 8.95 9.58
CA LEU A 160 0.25 9.20 8.87
C LEU A 160 -0.91 8.59 9.64
N LEU A 161 -1.83 9.43 10.11
CA LEU A 161 -2.97 9.02 10.93
C LEU A 161 -4.30 9.34 10.23
N PHE A 162 -5.05 8.31 9.89
CA PHE A 162 -6.40 8.39 9.33
C PHE A 162 -7.48 8.32 10.42
N ARG A 163 -8.48 9.20 10.34
CA ARG A 163 -9.54 9.40 11.36
C ARG A 163 -10.88 9.79 10.73
N ASN A 164 -11.89 9.97 11.59
CA ASN A 164 -13.25 10.36 11.21
C ASN A 164 -13.91 9.35 10.25
N GLY A 165 -14.08 8.13 10.76
CA GLY A 165 -14.55 6.97 10.04
C GLY A 165 -14.56 5.72 10.91
N HIS A 166 -14.91 4.57 10.33
CA HIS A 166 -14.75 3.28 10.99
C HIS A 166 -14.64 2.13 9.99
N THR A 167 -14.13 1.00 10.48
CA THR A 167 -14.09 -0.27 9.75
C THR A 167 -14.54 -1.38 10.70
N ASP A 168 -15.72 -1.94 10.45
CA ASP A 168 -16.24 -3.05 11.24
C ASP A 168 -15.44 -4.34 10.97
N PRO A 169 -15.53 -5.34 11.87
CA PRO A 169 -14.96 -6.66 11.60
C PRO A 169 -15.44 -7.25 10.27
N LEU A 170 -14.53 -7.91 9.58
CA LEU A 170 -14.68 -8.53 8.26
C LEU A 170 -14.95 -7.54 7.12
N GLN A 171 -14.62 -6.26 7.30
CA GLN A 171 -14.60 -5.25 6.25
C GLN A 171 -13.16 -4.82 5.93
N THR A 172 -13.00 -4.28 4.71
CA THR A 172 -11.80 -3.57 4.24
C THR A 172 -12.09 -2.09 4.16
#